data_AF-A0A5B9WDM9-F1
#
_entry.id   AF-A0A5B9WDM9-F1
#
_cell.length_a   1.000
_cell.length_b   1.000
_cell.length_c   1.000
_cell.angle_alpha   90.00
_cell.angle_beta   90.00
_cell.angle_gamma   90.00
#
_symmetry.space_group_name_H-M   'P 1'
#
loop_
_entity.id
_entity.type
_entity.pdbx_description
1 polymer ?
#
loop_
_entity_poly.entity_id
_entity_poly.type
_entity_poly.pdbx_seq_one_letter_code
_entity_poly.pdbx_strand_id
1 'polypeptide(L)'
;MSASTAGGPEPQTLDEILDWHEGVVDALVAQRAAVRLAATMGSAVSARFVGMTLDELEAYFDLQRRELDRLTVLNLVASVEASIRADFSRRVEGKRKDPLAKDYRKWHKTLSSGKKRRPDFDEEGILDLVKENADRPLKNLVGRFRECLRARHWVGHGRYWSKPPGMDSLDPVEVFERCRALLQAWPD
;
A
#
# COMPACT_ATOMS: atom_id res chain seq x y z
N MET A 1 -37.36 18.88 -3.04
CA MET A 1 -36.05 19.21 -2.47
C MET A 1 -35.45 17.89 -1.96
N SER A 2 -34.63 17.25 -2.79
CA SER A 2 -34.04 15.95 -2.47
C SER A 2 -32.75 16.17 -1.70
N ALA A 3 -32.61 15.48 -0.57
CA ALA A 3 -31.48 15.62 0.33
C ALA A 3 -30.17 15.16 -0.36
N SER A 4 -29.15 15.99 -0.21
CA SER A 4 -27.76 15.68 -0.52
C SER A 4 -27.33 14.40 0.20
N THR A 5 -27.05 13.33 -0.55
CA THR A 5 -26.32 12.18 -0.03
C THR A 5 -24.87 12.60 0.15
N ALA A 6 -24.49 12.87 1.39
CA ALA A 6 -23.10 13.06 1.79
C ALA A 6 -22.24 11.90 1.24
N GLY A 7 -21.26 12.24 0.41
CA GLY A 7 -20.32 11.29 -0.16
C GLY A 7 -19.58 10.55 0.95
N GLY A 8 -19.84 9.25 1.04
CA GLY A 8 -19.04 8.36 1.88
C GLY A 8 -17.59 8.32 1.40
N PRO A 9 -16.68 7.67 2.17
CA PRO A 9 -15.33 7.43 1.71
C PRO A 9 -15.35 6.72 0.35
N GLU A 10 -14.59 7.23 -0.60
CA GLU A 10 -14.39 6.65 -1.94
C GLU A 10 -13.18 5.70 -1.86
N PRO A 11 -13.40 4.37 -1.79
CA PRO A 11 -12.29 3.44 -1.68
C PRO A 11 -11.58 3.30 -3.02
N GLN A 12 -10.27 3.53 -3.03
CA GLN A 12 -9.43 3.23 -4.18
C GLN A 12 -9.17 1.72 -4.24
N THR A 13 -9.46 1.10 -5.38
CA THR A 13 -9.21 -0.32 -5.63
C THR A 13 -7.73 -0.59 -5.89
N LEU A 14 -7.30 -1.84 -5.71
CA LEU A 14 -5.93 -2.21 -6.04
C LEU A 14 -5.62 -2.04 -7.53
N ASP A 15 -6.58 -2.34 -8.39
CA ASP A 15 -6.44 -2.23 -9.85
C ASP A 15 -6.25 -0.78 -10.29
N GLU A 16 -7.01 0.16 -9.74
CA GLU A 16 -6.82 1.61 -9.99
C GLU A 16 -5.45 2.10 -9.54
N ILE A 17 -4.90 1.54 -8.45
CA ILE A 17 -3.56 1.91 -7.96
C ILE A 17 -2.49 1.44 -8.95
N LEU A 18 -2.61 0.21 -9.45
CA LEU A 18 -1.63 -0.35 -10.40
C LEU A 18 -1.74 0.32 -11.77
N ASP A 19 -2.96 0.55 -12.28
CA ASP A 19 -3.18 1.26 -13.53
C ASP A 19 -2.59 2.69 -13.49
N TRP A 20 -2.78 3.40 -12.38
CA TRP A 20 -2.14 4.69 -12.16
C TRP A 20 -0.61 4.60 -12.18
N HIS A 21 -0.04 3.59 -11.50
CA HIS A 21 1.41 3.37 -11.49
C HIS A 21 1.96 3.14 -12.90
N GLU A 22 1.32 2.25 -13.68
CA GLU A 22 1.71 1.95 -15.06
C GLU A 22 1.63 3.20 -15.94
N GLY A 23 0.56 3.98 -15.84
CA GLY A 23 0.42 5.23 -16.59
C GLY A 23 1.51 6.27 -16.24
N VAL A 24 1.90 6.38 -14.97
CA VAL A 24 2.99 7.28 -14.56
C VAL A 24 4.36 6.74 -15.00
N VAL A 25 4.55 5.42 -15.01
CA VAL A 25 5.76 4.78 -15.55
C VAL A 25 5.93 5.12 -17.03
N ASP A 26 4.88 4.94 -17.83
CA ASP A 26 4.91 5.25 -19.26
C ASP A 26 5.23 6.73 -19.51
N ALA A 27 4.61 7.62 -18.72
CA ALA A 27 4.90 9.05 -18.78
C ALA A 27 6.37 9.37 -18.43
N LEU A 28 6.93 8.72 -17.40
CA LEU A 28 8.34 8.90 -17.02
C LEU A 28 9.29 8.40 -18.12
N VAL A 29 9.00 7.26 -18.73
CA VAL A 29 9.79 6.71 -19.85
C VAL A 29 9.75 7.64 -21.05
N ALA A 30 8.57 8.10 -21.44
CA ALA A 30 8.40 9.04 -22.54
C ALA A 30 9.13 10.37 -22.28
N GLN A 31 9.01 10.91 -21.07
CA GLN A 31 9.70 12.14 -20.68
C GLN A 31 11.23 11.96 -20.68
N ARG A 32 11.74 10.85 -20.16
CA ARG A 32 13.17 10.51 -20.17
C ARG A 32 13.72 10.51 -21.59
N ALA A 33 13.05 9.82 -22.51
CA ALA A 33 13.44 9.76 -23.91
C ALA A 33 13.43 11.15 -24.58
N ALA A 34 12.37 11.93 -24.35
CA ALA A 34 12.23 13.27 -24.94
C ALA A 34 13.31 14.24 -24.43
N VAL A 35 13.57 14.27 -23.12
CA VAL A 35 14.58 15.16 -22.54
C VAL A 35 15.99 14.75 -22.98
N ARG A 36 16.28 13.45 -23.04
CA ARG A 36 17.57 12.94 -23.52
C ARG A 36 17.84 13.32 -24.98
N LEU A 37 16.84 13.18 -25.84
CA LEU A 37 16.95 13.60 -27.24
C LEU A 37 17.20 15.10 -27.36
N ALA A 38 16.41 15.91 -26.65
CA ALA A 38 16.55 17.36 -26.64
C ALA A 38 17.93 17.82 -26.13
N ALA A 39 18.43 17.21 -25.05
CA ALA A 39 19.77 17.48 -24.51
C ALA A 39 20.87 17.13 -25.52
N THR A 40 20.75 16.02 -26.23
CA THR A 40 21.71 15.59 -27.25
C THR A 40 21.71 16.50 -28.48
N MET A 41 20.54 17.01 -28.86
CA MET A 41 20.37 17.91 -30.01
C MET A 41 20.65 19.38 -29.66
N GLY A 42 21.02 19.71 -28.41
CA GLY A 42 21.18 21.10 -27.96
C GLY A 42 19.88 21.91 -28.02
N SER A 43 18.74 21.23 -27.97
CA SER A 43 17.41 21.84 -27.99
C SER A 43 16.99 22.33 -26.59
N ALA A 44 16.00 23.21 -26.54
CA ALA A 44 15.46 23.70 -25.28
C ALA A 44 14.85 22.56 -24.45
N VAL A 45 15.22 22.50 -23.16
CA VAL A 45 14.64 21.60 -22.15
C VAL A 45 13.93 22.40 -21.06
N SER A 46 13.08 21.75 -20.27
CA SER A 46 12.48 22.37 -19.09
C SER A 46 13.56 22.88 -18.13
N ALA A 47 13.30 24.01 -17.47
CA ALA A 47 14.25 24.68 -16.56
C ALA A 47 14.87 23.74 -15.51
N ARG A 48 14.12 22.72 -15.05
CA ARG A 48 14.60 21.73 -14.08
C ARG A 48 15.75 20.84 -14.59
N PHE A 49 15.94 20.75 -15.91
CA PHE A 49 16.96 19.91 -16.55
C PHE A 49 18.12 20.73 -17.13
N VAL A 50 18.04 22.05 -17.09
CA VAL A 50 19.08 22.93 -17.62
C VAL A 50 20.37 22.73 -16.82
N GLY A 51 21.47 22.51 -17.53
CA GLY A 51 22.79 22.32 -16.92
C GLY A 51 23.08 20.93 -16.38
N MET A 52 22.11 20.00 -16.43
CA MET A 52 22.36 18.59 -16.10
C MET A 52 23.19 17.92 -17.19
N THR A 53 24.14 17.09 -16.77
CA THR A 53 24.78 16.09 -17.61
C THR A 53 23.81 14.96 -17.94
N LEU A 54 24.14 14.14 -18.94
CA LEU A 54 23.35 12.95 -19.25
C LEU A 54 23.28 11.99 -18.05
N ASP A 55 24.39 11.77 -17.35
CA ASP A 55 24.41 10.87 -16.18
C ASP A 55 23.53 11.39 -15.03
N GLU A 56 23.52 12.70 -14.77
CA GLU A 56 22.63 13.32 -13.78
C GLU A 56 21.16 13.21 -14.20
N LEU A 57 20.86 13.33 -15.49
CA LEU A 57 19.53 13.14 -16.04
C LEU A 57 19.04 11.70 -15.84
N GLU A 58 19.89 10.71 -16.14
CA GLU A 58 19.55 9.30 -15.94
C GLU A 58 19.33 8.99 -14.45
N ALA A 59 20.23 9.48 -13.58
CA ALA A 59 20.10 9.31 -12.14
C ALA A 59 18.83 9.96 -11.58
N TYR A 60 18.41 11.11 -12.12
CA TYR A 60 17.16 11.76 -11.76
C TYR A 60 15.95 10.87 -12.07
N PHE A 61 15.84 10.34 -13.29
CA PHE A 61 14.70 9.50 -13.66
C PHE A 61 14.68 8.17 -12.90
N ASP A 62 15.84 7.58 -12.64
CA ASP A 62 15.93 6.38 -11.80
C ASP A 62 15.49 6.68 -10.35
N LEU A 63 15.77 7.88 -9.83
CA LEU A 63 15.27 8.31 -8.53
C LEU A 63 13.74 8.51 -8.55
N GLN A 64 13.19 9.15 -9.57
CA GLN A 64 11.75 9.33 -9.72
C GLN A 64 11.02 7.98 -9.80
N ARG A 65 11.58 7.03 -10.55
CA ARG A 65 11.01 5.68 -10.67
C ARG A 65 10.99 4.95 -9.32
N ARG A 66 12.12 4.95 -8.60
CA ARG A 66 12.19 4.32 -7.26
C ARG A 66 11.22 4.95 -6.26
N GLU A 67 11.01 6.26 -6.35
CA GLU A 67 10.07 6.96 -5.47
C GLU A 67 8.62 6.60 -5.80
N LEU A 68 8.28 6.57 -7.09
CA LEU A 68 6.98 6.10 -7.57
C LEU A 68 6.68 4.68 -7.09
N ASP A 69 7.64 3.76 -7.22
CA ASP A 69 7.46 2.36 -6.79
C ASP A 69 7.16 2.28 -5.27
N ARG A 70 7.90 3.05 -4.45
CA ARG A 70 7.67 3.11 -2.99
C ARG A 70 6.31 3.67 -2.62
N LEU A 71 5.87 4.74 -3.30
CA LEU A 71 4.56 5.34 -3.06
C LEU A 71 3.43 4.39 -3.47
N THR A 72 3.62 3.64 -4.55
CA THR A 72 2.66 2.64 -5.02
C THR A 72 2.53 1.49 -4.03
N VAL A 73 3.67 0.95 -3.55
CA VAL A 73 3.68 -0.09 -2.50
C VAL A 73 3.00 0.42 -1.22
N LEU A 74 3.29 1.65 -0.79
CA LEU A 74 2.60 2.27 0.36
C LEU A 74 1.08 2.28 0.14
N ASN A 75 0.63 2.71 -1.03
CA ASN A 75 -0.79 2.84 -1.33
C ASN A 75 -1.50 1.48 -1.35
N LEU A 76 -0.93 0.48 -2.04
CA LEU A 76 -1.45 -0.89 -2.08
C LEU A 76 -1.62 -1.48 -0.68
N VAL A 77 -0.58 -1.37 0.16
CA VAL A 77 -0.59 -1.90 1.52
C VAL A 77 -1.60 -1.17 2.41
N ALA A 78 -1.71 0.16 2.27
CA ALA A 78 -2.68 0.96 3.00
C ALA A 78 -4.13 0.61 2.64
N SER A 79 -4.42 0.36 1.35
CA SER A 79 -5.75 -0.04 0.89
C SER A 79 -6.17 -1.41 1.40
N VAL A 80 -5.24 -2.39 1.44
CA VAL A 80 -5.50 -3.69 2.07
C VAL A 80 -5.70 -3.56 3.58
N GLU A 81 -4.86 -2.78 4.27
CA GLU A 81 -5.02 -2.50 5.70
C GLU A 81 -6.40 -1.91 6.00
N ALA A 82 -6.85 -0.93 5.21
CA ALA A 82 -8.16 -0.31 5.35
C ALA A 82 -9.30 -1.32 5.15
N SER A 83 -9.21 -2.17 4.12
CA SER A 83 -10.20 -3.21 3.82
C SER A 83 -10.35 -4.22 4.97
N ILE A 84 -9.21 -4.69 5.49
CA ILE A 84 -9.17 -5.64 6.62
C ILE A 84 -9.70 -4.99 7.90
N ARG A 85 -9.35 -3.72 8.16
CA ARG A 85 -9.86 -2.98 9.32
C ARG A 85 -11.37 -2.77 9.23
N ALA A 86 -11.90 -2.45 8.05
CA ALA A 86 -13.33 -2.34 7.82
C ALA A 86 -14.03 -3.68 8.08
N ASP A 87 -13.45 -4.79 7.64
CA ASP A 87 -13.95 -6.13 7.95
C ASP A 87 -13.98 -6.42 9.45
N PHE A 88 -12.88 -6.15 10.15
CA PHE A 88 -12.79 -6.27 11.60
C PHE A 88 -13.92 -5.49 12.30
N SER A 89 -14.11 -4.20 11.96
CA SER A 89 -15.18 -3.38 12.53
C SER A 89 -16.56 -3.99 12.29
N ARG A 90 -16.86 -4.39 11.06
CA ARG A 90 -18.14 -5.04 10.71
C ARG A 90 -18.38 -6.32 11.53
N ARG A 91 -17.36 -7.15 11.74
CA ARG A 91 -17.48 -8.40 12.53
C ARG A 91 -17.70 -8.15 14.02
N VAL A 92 -17.01 -7.16 14.58
CA VAL A 92 -17.13 -6.78 16.00
C VAL A 92 -18.50 -6.16 16.27
N GLU A 93 -18.91 -5.19 15.47
CA GLU A 93 -20.15 -4.43 15.64
C GLU A 93 -21.38 -5.26 15.25
N GLY A 94 -21.30 -5.97 14.12
CA GLY A 94 -22.38 -6.80 13.58
C GLY A 94 -22.62 -8.11 14.33
N LYS A 95 -21.81 -8.43 15.35
CA LYS A 95 -21.95 -9.62 16.20
C LYS A 95 -22.10 -10.94 15.42
N ARG A 96 -21.37 -11.08 14.29
CA ARG A 96 -21.39 -12.30 13.47
C ARG A 96 -21.00 -13.54 14.28
N LYS A 97 -21.53 -14.71 13.92
CA LYS A 97 -21.41 -15.94 14.71
C LYS A 97 -20.23 -16.83 14.30
N ASP A 98 -19.44 -16.44 13.31
CA ASP A 98 -18.24 -17.16 12.87
C ASP A 98 -17.13 -17.16 13.95
N PRO A 99 -16.21 -18.16 13.92
CA PRO A 99 -15.12 -18.26 14.88
C PRO A 99 -14.27 -16.98 14.97
N LEU A 100 -13.83 -16.44 13.84
CA LEU A 100 -12.99 -15.24 13.78
C LEU A 100 -13.68 -14.03 14.43
N ALA A 101 -14.96 -13.79 14.13
CA ALA A 101 -15.70 -12.69 14.75
C ALA A 101 -15.88 -12.86 16.27
N LYS A 102 -16.00 -14.09 16.79
CA LYS A 102 -16.03 -14.34 18.24
C LYS A 102 -14.70 -13.98 18.88
N ASP A 103 -13.59 -14.37 18.27
CA ASP A 103 -12.24 -14.09 18.76
C ASP A 103 -11.93 -12.60 18.69
N TYR A 104 -12.26 -11.93 17.59
CA TYR A 104 -12.18 -10.47 17.47
C TYR A 104 -12.92 -9.75 18.59
N ARG A 105 -14.16 -10.15 18.90
CA ARG A 105 -14.92 -9.52 19.99
C ARG A 105 -14.34 -9.84 21.37
N LYS A 106 -13.84 -11.05 21.58
CA LYS A 106 -13.21 -11.45 22.84
C LYS A 106 -11.97 -10.59 23.08
N TRP A 107 -11.09 -10.49 22.09
CA TRP A 107 -9.90 -9.64 22.12
C TRP A 107 -10.26 -8.16 22.25
N HIS A 108 -11.18 -7.63 21.43
CA HIS A 108 -11.55 -6.22 21.46
C HIS A 108 -12.05 -5.77 22.84
N LYS A 109 -12.73 -6.64 23.60
CA LYS A 109 -13.18 -6.34 24.96
C LYS A 109 -12.03 -6.12 25.95
N THR A 110 -10.90 -6.81 25.79
CA THR A 110 -9.73 -6.70 26.69
C THR A 110 -8.92 -5.44 26.43
N LEU A 111 -9.08 -4.81 25.26
CA LEU A 111 -8.37 -3.59 24.90
C LEU A 111 -8.78 -2.39 25.77
N SER A 112 -7.81 -1.51 26.03
CA SER A 112 -8.05 -0.19 26.64
C SER A 112 -8.93 0.68 25.74
N SER A 113 -9.60 1.69 26.29
CA SER A 113 -10.51 2.56 25.52
C SER A 113 -9.86 3.22 24.30
N GLY A 114 -8.57 3.56 24.39
CA GLY A 114 -7.81 4.09 23.25
C GLY A 114 -7.58 3.03 22.16
N LYS A 115 -7.12 1.84 22.56
CA LYS A 115 -6.88 0.71 21.64
C LYS A 115 -8.18 0.16 21.05
N LYS A 116 -9.33 0.29 21.71
CA LYS A 116 -10.63 -0.04 21.13
C LYS A 116 -10.99 0.81 19.91
N ARG A 117 -10.57 2.09 19.88
CA ARG A 117 -10.81 3.01 18.76
C ARG A 117 -9.87 2.76 17.59
N ARG A 118 -8.63 2.37 17.88
CA ARG A 118 -7.62 2.03 16.88
C ARG A 118 -6.87 0.78 17.32
N PRO A 119 -7.44 -0.41 17.10
CA PRO A 119 -6.79 -1.66 17.47
C PRO A 119 -5.51 -1.84 16.67
N ASP A 120 -4.54 -2.53 17.27
CA ASP A 120 -3.30 -2.87 16.61
C ASP A 120 -3.61 -3.80 15.43
N PHE A 121 -2.95 -3.53 14.31
CA PHE A 121 -3.22 -4.25 13.08
C PHE A 121 -2.36 -5.49 12.94
N ASP A 122 -1.10 -5.37 13.32
CA ASP A 122 -0.06 -6.37 13.08
C ASP A 122 0.12 -7.28 14.31
N GLU A 123 1.24 -7.17 15.02
CA GLU A 123 1.58 -7.98 16.20
C GLU A 123 0.56 -7.79 17.33
N GLU A 124 0.15 -8.91 17.93
CA GLU A 124 -0.90 -9.02 18.95
C GLU A 124 -2.24 -8.39 18.50
N GLY A 125 -2.39 -8.21 17.19
CA GLY A 125 -3.43 -7.42 16.55
C GLY A 125 -4.37 -8.23 15.67
N ILE A 126 -5.03 -7.52 14.76
CA ILE A 126 -6.01 -8.09 13.82
C ILE A 126 -5.40 -9.24 13.01
N LEU A 127 -4.20 -9.09 12.45
CA LEU A 127 -3.58 -10.10 11.61
C LEU A 127 -3.18 -11.37 12.36
N ASP A 128 -2.87 -11.30 13.65
CA ASP A 128 -2.57 -12.50 14.45
C ASP A 128 -3.83 -13.33 14.69
N LEU A 129 -4.93 -12.69 15.05
CA LEU A 129 -6.22 -13.38 15.23
C LEU A 129 -6.71 -14.05 13.94
N VAL A 130 -6.45 -13.42 12.78
CA VAL A 130 -6.70 -14.05 11.47
C VAL A 130 -5.85 -15.28 11.31
N LYS A 131 -4.53 -15.19 11.56
CA LYS A 131 -3.64 -16.36 11.46
C LYS A 131 -4.06 -17.47 12.40
N GLU A 132 -4.50 -17.20 13.62
CA GLU A 132 -4.95 -18.22 14.56
C GLU A 132 -6.17 -19.01 14.03
N ASN A 133 -7.07 -18.32 13.34
CA ASN A 133 -8.30 -18.88 12.78
C ASN A 133 -8.16 -19.40 11.34
N ALA A 134 -7.03 -19.14 10.68
CA ALA A 134 -6.80 -19.43 9.27
C ALA A 134 -6.25 -20.85 9.00
N ASP A 135 -6.55 -21.35 7.82
CA ASP A 135 -5.88 -22.52 7.25
C ASP A 135 -4.43 -22.18 6.81
N ARG A 136 -3.67 -23.19 6.39
CA ARG A 136 -2.26 -23.01 6.01
C ARG A 136 -2.07 -22.05 4.82
N PRO A 137 -2.87 -22.13 3.73
CA PRO A 137 -2.82 -21.16 2.64
C PRO A 137 -2.97 -19.70 3.11
N LEU A 138 -4.03 -19.37 3.85
CA LEU A 138 -4.26 -17.99 4.28
C LEU A 138 -3.20 -17.51 5.28
N LYS A 139 -2.70 -18.39 6.18
CA LYS A 139 -1.56 -18.08 7.05
C LYS A 139 -0.33 -17.62 6.28
N ASN A 140 -0.03 -18.28 5.16
CA ASN A 140 1.10 -17.93 4.32
C ASN A 140 0.89 -16.57 3.62
N LEU A 141 -0.32 -16.31 3.12
CA LEU A 141 -0.66 -15.04 2.48
C LEU A 141 -0.54 -13.87 3.48
N VAL A 142 -1.05 -14.03 4.70
CA VAL A 142 -0.88 -13.02 5.77
C VAL A 142 0.61 -12.81 6.09
N GLY A 143 1.41 -13.87 6.15
CA GLY A 143 2.87 -13.77 6.37
C GLY A 143 3.56 -12.95 5.28
N ARG A 144 3.28 -13.24 4.00
CA ARG A 144 3.84 -12.51 2.86
C ARG A 144 3.39 -11.06 2.80
N PHE A 145 2.16 -10.76 3.20
CA PHE A 145 1.65 -9.39 3.28
C PHE A 145 2.33 -8.60 4.40
N ARG A 146 2.58 -9.21 5.57
CA ARG A 146 3.28 -8.56 6.69
C ARG A 146 4.68 -8.07 6.33
N GLU A 147 5.37 -8.79 5.45
CA GLU A 147 6.66 -8.33 4.88
C GLU A 147 6.56 -6.96 4.18
N CYS A 148 5.38 -6.53 3.76
CA CYS A 148 5.15 -5.25 3.09
C CYS A 148 4.83 -4.12 4.08
N LEU A 149 4.45 -4.42 5.33
CA LEU A 149 4.07 -3.41 6.33
C LEU A 149 5.21 -2.46 6.70
N ARG A 150 6.47 -2.93 6.63
CA ARG A 150 7.66 -2.09 6.81
C ARG A 150 7.72 -0.94 5.81
N ALA A 151 7.25 -1.15 4.58
CA ALA A 151 7.20 -0.11 3.55
C ALA A 151 6.16 0.95 3.92
N ARG A 152 4.97 0.49 4.31
CA ARG A 152 3.90 1.37 4.78
C ARG A 152 4.36 2.25 5.96
N HIS A 153 5.04 1.66 6.94
CA HIS A 153 5.59 2.41 8.07
C HIS A 153 6.66 3.41 7.62
N TRP A 154 7.72 2.93 6.97
CA TRP A 154 8.87 3.76 6.64
C TRP A 154 8.55 4.90 5.66
N VAL A 155 7.81 4.61 4.59
CA VAL A 155 7.41 5.62 3.60
C VAL A 155 6.36 6.56 4.19
N GLY A 156 5.34 6.03 4.87
CA GLY A 156 4.23 6.83 5.42
C GLY A 156 4.65 7.82 6.51
N HIS A 157 5.76 7.55 7.21
CA HIS A 157 6.33 8.46 8.21
C HIS A 157 7.45 9.36 7.65
N GLY A 158 7.59 9.48 6.33
CA GLY A 158 8.56 10.38 5.71
C GLY A 158 10.01 9.93 5.80
N ARG A 159 10.25 8.62 6.02
CA ARG A 159 11.59 8.01 6.02
C ARG A 159 12.56 8.61 7.05
N TYR A 160 12.08 9.07 8.20
CA TYR A 160 12.91 9.73 9.21
C TYR A 160 13.93 8.78 9.90
N TRP A 161 13.80 7.46 9.72
CA TRP A 161 14.72 6.44 10.24
C TRP A 161 15.35 5.59 9.12
N SER A 162 16.32 4.76 9.52
CA SER A 162 17.06 3.87 8.62
C SER A 162 16.14 3.00 7.77
N LYS A 163 16.42 2.98 6.46
CA LYS A 163 15.68 2.18 5.48
C LYS A 163 15.63 0.71 5.92
N PRO A 164 14.43 0.11 6.04
CA PRO A 164 14.31 -1.30 6.39
C PRO A 164 14.99 -2.23 5.36
N PRO A 165 15.50 -3.39 5.79
CA PRO A 165 16.04 -4.40 4.87
C PRO A 165 14.98 -4.86 3.87
N GLY A 166 15.39 -5.03 2.61
CA GLY A 166 14.52 -5.51 1.52
C GLY A 166 13.55 -4.45 0.98
N MET A 167 13.66 -3.18 1.38
CA MET A 167 12.77 -2.12 0.86
C MET A 167 12.88 -1.90 -0.65
N ASP A 168 14.10 -1.92 -1.19
CA ASP A 168 14.30 -1.68 -2.63
C ASP A 168 13.98 -2.91 -3.49
N SER A 169 13.72 -4.07 -2.87
CA SER A 169 13.27 -5.27 -3.58
C SER A 169 11.75 -5.42 -3.61
N LEU A 170 11.00 -4.45 -3.07
CA LEU A 170 9.53 -4.47 -3.15
C LEU A 170 9.09 -3.91 -4.49
N ASP A 171 8.87 -4.80 -5.45
CA ASP A 171 8.28 -4.48 -6.74
C ASP A 171 6.76 -4.23 -6.61
N PRO A 172 6.22 -3.13 -7.18
CA PRO A 172 4.80 -2.82 -7.09
C PRO A 172 3.87 -3.90 -7.64
N VAL A 173 4.24 -4.57 -8.75
CA VAL A 173 3.41 -5.62 -9.37
C VAL A 173 3.39 -6.85 -8.47
N GLU A 174 4.53 -7.26 -7.94
CA GLU A 174 4.57 -8.36 -6.97
C GLU A 174 3.77 -8.06 -5.70
N VAL A 175 3.88 -6.84 -5.16
CA VAL A 175 3.13 -6.43 -3.96
C VAL A 175 1.64 -6.41 -4.25
N PHE A 176 1.24 -5.92 -5.43
CA PHE A 176 -0.14 -5.96 -5.88
C PHE A 176 -0.70 -7.38 -5.91
N GLU A 177 0.02 -8.33 -6.50
CA GLU A 177 -0.41 -9.74 -6.55
C GLU A 177 -0.52 -10.35 -5.14
N ARG A 178 0.41 -10.03 -4.23
CA ARG A 178 0.32 -10.44 -2.81
C ARG A 178 -0.94 -9.87 -2.15
N CYS A 179 -1.23 -8.59 -2.37
CA CYS A 179 -2.38 -7.88 -1.83
C CYS A 179 -3.69 -8.46 -2.36
N ARG A 180 -3.79 -8.64 -3.68
CA ARG A 180 -4.94 -9.23 -4.35
C ARG A 180 -5.20 -10.66 -3.88
N ALA A 181 -4.18 -11.51 -3.85
CA ALA A 181 -4.31 -12.88 -3.38
C ALA A 181 -4.80 -12.96 -1.92
N LEU A 182 -4.30 -12.07 -1.05
CA LEU A 182 -4.76 -12.00 0.33
C LEU A 182 -6.24 -11.61 0.44
N LEU A 183 -6.67 -10.58 -0.29
CA LEU A 183 -8.07 -10.14 -0.26
C LEU A 183 -9.03 -11.18 -0.87
N GLN A 184 -8.61 -11.88 -1.93
CA GLN A 184 -9.41 -12.96 -2.54
C GLN A 184 -9.56 -14.17 -1.61
N ALA A 185 -8.53 -14.48 -0.82
CA ALA A 185 -8.56 -15.55 0.17
C ALA A 185 -9.10 -15.10 1.54
N TRP A 186 -9.52 -13.83 1.68
CA TRP A 186 -9.93 -13.29 2.96
C TRP A 186 -11.23 -13.97 3.41
N PRO A 187 -11.37 -14.36 4.70
CA PRO A 187 -12.59 -14.99 5.19
C PRO A 187 -13.80 -14.06 5.01
N ASP A 188 -14.95 -14.63 4.63
CA ASP A 188 -16.23 -13.92 4.48
C ASP A 188 -16.87 -13.48 5.80
#